data_AF-A0A9D8VUI1-F1
#
_entry.id   AF-A0A9D8VUI1-F1
#
_cell.length_a   1.000
_cell.length_b   1.000
_cell.length_c   1.000
_cell.angle_alpha   90.00
_cell.angle_beta   90.00
_cell.angle_gamma   90.00
#
_symmetry.space_group_name_H-M   'P 1'
#
loop_
_entity.id
_entity.type
_entity.pdbx_description
1 polymer ?
#
loop_
_entity_poly.entity_id
_entity_poly.type
_entity_poly.pdbx_seq_one_letter_code
_entity_poly.pdbx_strand_id
1 'polypeptide(L)'
;MLAITSVLLSTPAVFAASLDDYVGEWRGTGTFERQGSQERTGRLHCRLTIARHGETAIVVRGRCAAPEGSRGFQIRIVETPDGALGAENVAPANARPKTSVGTLDGGGIRLRGDDGAFSTHFLLSDPASGEMRMQSGASGGGNSESADVGLKRVN
;
A
#
# COMPACT_ATOMS: atom_id res chain seq x y z
N MET A 1 41.07 41.86 -8.34
CA MET A 1 40.82 40.44 -8.66
C MET A 1 39.81 39.91 -7.65
N LEU A 2 38.54 39.77 -8.03
CA LEU A 2 37.52 39.11 -7.20
C LEU A 2 37.57 37.61 -7.50
N ALA A 3 37.78 36.78 -6.48
CA ALA A 3 37.70 35.33 -6.59
C ALA A 3 36.26 34.87 -6.27
N ILE A 4 35.58 34.29 -7.25
CA ILE A 4 34.25 33.68 -7.06
C ILE A 4 34.49 32.24 -6.61
N THR A 5 34.21 31.96 -5.34
CA THR A 5 34.24 30.60 -4.78
C THR A 5 32.90 29.93 -5.06
N SER A 6 32.84 29.12 -6.13
CA SER A 6 31.67 28.29 -6.43
C SER A 6 31.58 27.13 -5.45
N VAL A 7 30.65 27.20 -4.50
CA VAL A 7 30.29 26.08 -3.62
C VAL A 7 29.37 25.15 -4.40
N LEU A 8 29.89 23.99 -4.81
CA LEU A 8 29.08 22.89 -5.35
C LEU A 8 28.27 22.29 -4.20
N LEU A 9 27.00 22.69 -4.05
CA LEU A 9 26.07 21.97 -3.19
C LEU A 9 25.73 20.64 -3.86
N SER A 10 26.27 19.54 -3.32
CA SER A 10 25.81 18.20 -3.64
C SER A 10 24.37 18.06 -3.15
N THR A 11 23.39 18.23 -4.03
CA THR A 11 22.02 17.82 -3.72
C THR A 11 21.99 16.30 -3.64
N PRO A 12 21.59 15.71 -2.50
CA PRO A 12 21.46 14.26 -2.42
C PRO A 12 20.50 13.83 -3.52
N ALA A 13 20.96 12.91 -4.37
CA ALA A 13 20.09 12.25 -5.33
C ALA A 13 19.06 11.46 -4.50
N VAL A 14 17.86 12.01 -4.38
CA VAL A 14 16.72 11.29 -3.82
C VAL A 14 16.38 10.23 -4.86
N PHE A 15 16.82 9.00 -4.62
CA PHE A 15 16.39 7.87 -5.44
C PHE A 15 14.87 7.79 -5.32
N ALA A 16 14.19 8.06 -6.43
CA ALA A 16 12.75 7.91 -6.49
C ALA A 16 12.43 6.42 -6.31
N ALA A 17 11.61 6.10 -5.32
CA ALA A 17 11.09 4.75 -5.17
C ALA A 17 10.37 4.34 -6.45
N SER A 18 10.61 3.10 -6.89
CA SER A 18 9.98 2.51 -8.05
C SER A 18 9.02 1.40 -7.64
N LEU A 19 8.08 1.03 -8.50
CA LEU A 19 7.20 -0.12 -8.23
C LEU A 19 7.99 -1.44 -8.07
N ASP A 20 9.19 -1.53 -8.64
CA ASP A 20 10.07 -2.69 -8.53
C ASP A 20 10.55 -2.94 -7.11
N ASP A 21 10.77 -1.88 -6.35
CA ASP A 21 11.29 -2.00 -4.99
C ASP A 21 10.33 -2.78 -4.09
N TYR A 22 9.05 -2.85 -4.45
CA TYR A 22 8.00 -3.57 -3.72
C TYR A 22 7.91 -5.06 -4.10
N VAL A 23 8.43 -5.48 -5.26
CA VAL A 23 8.28 -6.84 -5.78
C VAL A 23 8.95 -7.84 -4.84
N GLY A 24 8.22 -8.88 -4.41
CA GLY A 24 8.72 -9.92 -3.53
C GLY A 24 7.64 -10.57 -2.67
N GLU A 25 8.07 -11.47 -1.79
CA GLU A 25 7.23 -12.00 -0.72
C GLU A 25 7.46 -11.23 0.58
N TRP A 26 6.36 -10.94 1.27
CA TRP A 26 6.38 -10.17 2.51
C TRP A 26 5.53 -10.87 3.56
N ARG A 27 5.98 -10.90 4.82
CA ARG A 27 5.21 -11.44 5.94
C ARG A 27 5.34 -10.56 7.16
N GLY A 28 4.29 -10.52 7.96
CA GLY A 28 4.26 -9.62 9.09
C GLY A 28 3.10 -9.83 10.03
N THR A 29 3.11 -9.00 11.07
CA THR A 29 2.09 -8.96 12.10
C THR A 29 1.65 -7.53 12.33
N GLY A 30 0.41 -7.37 12.75
CA GLY A 30 -0.20 -6.08 12.90
C GLY A 30 -1.44 -6.10 13.78
N THR A 31 -2.15 -4.99 13.76
CA THR A 31 -3.42 -4.82 14.43
C THR A 31 -4.52 -4.50 13.43
N PHE A 32 -5.76 -4.75 13.84
CA PHE A 32 -6.94 -4.25 13.14
C PHE A 32 -7.92 -3.62 14.12
N GLU A 33 -8.75 -2.75 13.58
CA GLU A 33 -9.93 -2.18 14.23
C GLU A 33 -11.11 -2.33 13.27
N ARG A 34 -12.28 -2.66 13.81
CA ARG A 34 -13.56 -2.67 13.09
C ARG A 34 -14.63 -1.99 13.94
N GLN A 35 -15.34 -1.05 13.34
CA GLN A 35 -16.51 -0.41 13.94
C GLN A 35 -17.74 -0.73 13.08
N GLY A 36 -18.89 -0.89 13.74
CA GLY A 36 -20.13 -1.33 13.11
C GLY A 36 -21.13 -1.78 14.17
N SER A 37 -21.79 -2.92 13.97
CA SER A 37 -22.71 -3.50 14.98
C SER A 37 -22.01 -3.97 16.26
N GLN A 38 -20.72 -4.30 16.18
CA GLN A 38 -19.85 -4.60 17.32
C GLN A 38 -18.46 -4.05 17.03
N GLU A 39 -17.93 -3.26 17.97
CA GLU A 39 -16.55 -2.79 17.92
C GLU A 39 -15.59 -3.94 18.24
N ARG A 40 -14.53 -4.08 17.44
CA ARG A 40 -13.52 -5.13 17.62
C ARG A 40 -12.14 -4.61 17.28
N THR A 41 -11.19 -4.89 18.15
CA THR A 41 -9.76 -4.68 17.91
C THR A 41 -9.01 -5.98 18.14
N GLY A 42 -7.94 -6.23 17.39
CA GLY A 42 -7.17 -7.46 17.60
C GLY A 42 -5.84 -7.48 16.85
N ARG A 43 -5.15 -8.61 16.97
CA ARG A 43 -3.92 -8.90 16.24
C ARG A 43 -4.23 -9.67 14.96
N LEU A 44 -3.42 -9.44 13.93
CA LEU A 44 -3.46 -10.20 12.70
C LEU A 44 -2.07 -10.54 12.17
N HIS A 45 -1.99 -11.58 11.35
CA HIS A 45 -0.81 -12.02 10.61
C HIS A 45 -1.08 -11.88 9.13
N CYS A 46 -0.20 -11.21 8.38
CA CYS A 46 -0.35 -11.05 6.94
C CYS A 46 0.79 -11.68 6.16
N ARG A 47 0.46 -12.17 4.97
CA ARG A 47 1.40 -12.48 3.89
C ARG A 47 0.99 -11.68 2.65
N LEU A 48 1.95 -10.99 2.04
CA LEU A 48 1.79 -10.38 0.72
C LEU A 48 2.73 -11.05 -0.28
N THR A 49 2.26 -11.18 -1.52
CA THR A 49 3.07 -11.47 -2.69
C THR A 49 2.86 -10.33 -3.67
N ILE A 50 3.91 -9.57 -3.95
CA ILE A 50 3.92 -8.47 -4.89
C ILE A 50 4.71 -8.92 -6.11
N ALA A 51 4.06 -8.96 -7.27
CA ALA A 51 4.68 -9.44 -8.50
C ALA A 51 4.56 -8.39 -9.61
N ARG A 52 5.59 -8.29 -10.44
CA ARG A 52 5.57 -7.46 -11.64
C ARG A 52 4.53 -7.95 -12.63
N HIS A 53 3.88 -7.00 -13.33
CA HIS A 53 2.88 -7.26 -14.36
C HIS A 53 3.05 -6.29 -15.53
N GLY A 54 4.08 -6.52 -16.35
CA GLY A 54 4.53 -5.57 -17.37
C GLY A 54 5.49 -4.52 -16.80
N GLU A 55 5.79 -3.49 -17.58
CA GLU A 55 6.81 -2.50 -17.22
C GLU A 55 6.33 -1.52 -16.15
N THR A 56 5.07 -1.08 -16.25
CA THR A 56 4.50 0.00 -15.43
C THR A 56 3.50 -0.50 -14.39
N ALA A 57 3.47 -1.79 -14.07
CA ALA A 57 2.47 -2.31 -13.14
C ALA A 57 2.96 -3.46 -12.25
N ILE A 58 2.34 -3.54 -11.08
CA ILE A 58 2.49 -4.63 -10.11
C ILE A 58 1.12 -5.17 -9.69
N VAL A 59 1.11 -6.41 -9.22
CA VAL A 59 -0.06 -7.04 -8.60
C VAL A 59 0.30 -7.39 -7.17
N VAL A 60 -0.46 -6.82 -6.23
CA VAL A 60 -0.37 -7.09 -4.79
C VAL A 60 -1.43 -8.12 -4.44
N ARG A 61 -1.00 -9.32 -4.03
CA ARG A 61 -1.87 -10.36 -3.45
C ARG A 61 -1.62 -10.42 -1.95
N GLY A 62 -2.64 -10.21 -1.14
CA GLY A 62 -2.52 -10.27 0.31
C GLY A 62 -3.49 -11.25 0.94
N ARG A 63 -3.06 -11.87 2.04
CA ARG A 63 -3.93 -12.61 2.94
C ARG A 63 -3.57 -12.25 4.38
N CYS A 64 -4.55 -11.82 5.15
CA CYS A 64 -4.42 -11.49 6.56
C CYS A 64 -5.35 -12.38 7.40
N ALA A 65 -4.83 -12.97 8.47
CA ALA A 65 -5.56 -13.85 9.36
C ALA A 65 -5.58 -13.30 10.78
N ALA A 66 -6.75 -13.36 11.41
CA ALA A 66 -7.03 -13.02 12.79
C ALA A 66 -7.76 -14.21 13.46
N PRO A 67 -7.92 -14.25 14.79
CA PRO A 67 -8.62 -15.35 15.47
C PRO A 67 -10.03 -15.61 14.93
N GLU A 68 -10.73 -14.58 14.46
CA GLU A 68 -12.07 -14.70 13.91
C GLU A 68 -12.13 -15.12 12.43
N GLY A 69 -10.99 -15.23 11.74
CA GLY A 69 -10.94 -15.70 10.36
C GLY A 69 -9.82 -15.09 9.51
N SER A 70 -9.80 -15.44 8.22
CA SER A 70 -8.84 -14.90 7.26
C SER A 70 -9.52 -14.18 6.11
N ARG A 71 -8.92 -13.08 5.65
CA ARG A 71 -9.38 -12.28 4.51
C ARG A 71 -8.27 -12.17 3.48
N GLY A 72 -8.62 -12.38 2.21
CA GLY A 72 -7.71 -12.19 1.08
C GLY A 72 -8.08 -10.96 0.28
N PHE A 73 -7.10 -10.34 -0.38
CA PHE A 73 -7.30 -9.25 -1.32
C PHE A 73 -6.31 -9.35 -2.48
N GLN A 74 -6.66 -8.72 -3.59
CA GLN A 74 -5.77 -8.58 -4.74
C GLN A 74 -5.97 -7.18 -5.33
N ILE A 75 -4.88 -6.44 -5.52
CA ILE A 75 -4.90 -5.09 -6.11
C ILE A 75 -3.90 -5.08 -7.26
N ARG A 76 -4.34 -4.64 -8.44
CA ARG A 76 -3.43 -4.30 -9.54
C ARG A 76 -3.16 -2.81 -9.46
N ILE A 77 -1.89 -2.41 -9.47
CA ILE A 77 -1.45 -1.01 -9.43
C ILE A 77 -0.69 -0.74 -10.72
N VAL A 78 -1.06 0.33 -11.42
CA VAL A 78 -0.49 0.77 -12.68
C VAL A 78 -0.02 2.20 -12.53
N GLU A 79 1.24 2.44 -12.84
CA GLU A 79 1.82 3.78 -12.93
C GLU A 79 1.49 4.41 -14.29
N THR A 80 1.03 5.65 -14.25
CA THR A 80 0.72 6.45 -15.44
C THR A 80 1.93 7.29 -15.85
N PRO A 81 2.00 7.78 -17.11
CA PRO A 81 3.16 8.53 -17.59
C PRO A 81 3.47 9.84 -16.83
N ASP A 82 2.49 10.38 -16.10
CA ASP A 82 2.62 11.57 -15.25
C ASP A 82 3.02 11.23 -13.79
N GLY A 83 3.30 9.96 -13.49
CA GLY A 83 3.73 9.49 -12.16
C GLY A 83 2.58 9.28 -11.16
N ALA A 84 1.33 9.41 -11.60
CA ALA A 84 0.19 9.00 -10.78
C ALA A 84 0.03 7.47 -10.79
N LEU A 85 -0.74 6.96 -9.83
CA LEU A 85 -1.10 5.54 -9.75
C LEU A 85 -2.60 5.36 -9.99
N GLY A 86 -2.95 4.45 -10.88
CA GLY A 86 -4.27 3.85 -10.97
C GLY A 86 -4.26 2.47 -10.34
N ALA A 87 -5.30 2.12 -9.59
CA ALA A 87 -5.42 0.80 -8.98
C ALA A 87 -6.82 0.20 -9.14
N GLU A 88 -6.86 -1.11 -9.32
CA GLU A 88 -8.08 -1.91 -9.46
C GLU A 88 -8.09 -3.06 -8.45
N ASN A 89 -9.20 -3.23 -7.75
CA ASN A 89 -9.42 -4.38 -6.89
C ASN A 89 -9.87 -5.59 -7.73
N VAL A 90 -9.00 -6.59 -7.80
CA VAL A 90 -9.16 -7.79 -8.63
C VAL A 90 -9.64 -9.01 -7.81
N ALA A 91 -9.95 -8.83 -6.52
CA ALA A 91 -10.56 -9.86 -5.66
C ALA A 91 -12.07 -10.04 -6.00
N PRO A 92 -12.78 -11.06 -5.47
CA PRO A 92 -14.14 -11.38 -5.96
C PRO A 92 -15.12 -10.21 -5.84
N ALA A 93 -16.14 -10.23 -6.72
CA ALA A 93 -16.97 -9.12 -7.20
C ALA A 93 -17.55 -8.10 -6.20
N ASN A 94 -17.51 -8.38 -4.90
CA ASN A 94 -18.09 -7.57 -3.83
C ASN A 94 -17.09 -6.58 -3.21
N ALA A 95 -15.82 -6.62 -3.59
CA ALA A 95 -14.84 -5.67 -3.10
C ALA A 95 -15.15 -4.26 -3.63
N ARG A 96 -15.31 -3.30 -2.72
CA ARG A 96 -15.63 -1.90 -3.02
C ARG A 96 -14.69 -0.95 -2.28
N PRO A 97 -14.38 0.22 -2.86
CA PRO A 97 -14.61 0.58 -4.26
C PRO A 97 -13.76 -0.28 -5.21
N LYS A 98 -14.19 -0.38 -6.47
CA LYS A 98 -13.49 -1.22 -7.47
C LYS A 98 -12.19 -0.58 -7.96
N THR A 99 -12.13 0.74 -7.97
CA THR A 99 -10.99 1.52 -8.45
C THR A 99 -10.47 2.44 -7.36
N SER A 100 -9.20 2.79 -7.45
CA SER A 100 -8.54 3.74 -6.57
C SER A 100 -7.47 4.50 -7.36
N VAL A 101 -7.13 5.70 -6.90
CA VAL A 101 -6.06 6.53 -7.48
C VAL A 101 -5.06 6.92 -6.41
N GLY A 102 -3.85 7.27 -6.80
CA GLY A 102 -2.79 7.49 -5.83
C GLY A 102 -1.48 8.02 -6.39
N THR A 103 -0.45 7.94 -5.56
CA THR A 103 0.91 8.38 -5.88
C THR A 103 1.94 7.38 -5.34
N LEU A 104 3.10 7.35 -6.00
CA LEU A 104 4.33 6.78 -5.48
C LEU A 104 5.29 7.94 -5.17
N ASP A 105 5.65 8.12 -3.92
CA ASP A 105 6.64 9.12 -3.49
C ASP A 105 7.62 8.55 -2.46
N GLY A 106 8.47 9.38 -1.85
CA GLY A 106 9.45 8.94 -0.86
C GLY A 106 8.85 8.35 0.43
N GLY A 107 7.55 8.48 0.66
CA GLY A 107 6.83 7.79 1.73
C GLY A 107 6.16 6.49 1.28
N GLY A 108 6.23 6.16 -0.01
CA GLY A 108 5.79 4.92 -0.62
C GLY A 108 4.52 5.03 -1.47
N ILE A 109 3.82 3.90 -1.65
CA ILE A 109 2.56 3.84 -2.41
C ILE A 109 1.43 4.31 -1.51
N ARG A 110 0.62 5.28 -1.97
CA ARG A 110 -0.63 5.66 -1.32
C ARG A 110 -1.76 5.65 -2.33
N LEU A 111 -2.81 4.87 -2.05
CA LEU A 111 -4.01 4.76 -2.87
C LEU A 111 -5.24 5.18 -2.05
N ARG A 112 -6.19 5.84 -2.71
CA ARG A 112 -7.51 6.17 -2.17
C ARG A 112 -8.58 5.83 -3.20
N GLY A 113 -9.67 5.24 -2.74
CA GLY A 113 -10.86 5.00 -3.55
C GLY A 113 -12.09 5.56 -2.86
N ASP A 114 -13.05 6.00 -3.66
CA ASP A 114 -14.35 6.47 -3.18
C ASP A 114 -15.40 6.19 -4.27
N ASP A 115 -16.54 5.60 -3.91
CA ASP A 115 -17.69 5.41 -4.81
C ASP A 115 -18.97 6.11 -4.34
N GLY A 116 -18.84 7.10 -3.44
CA GLY A 116 -19.90 7.86 -2.80
C GLY A 116 -20.52 7.16 -1.59
N ALA A 117 -20.56 5.82 -1.59
CA ALA A 117 -21.09 5.03 -0.47
C ALA A 117 -19.98 4.43 0.39
N PHE A 118 -18.83 4.13 -0.22
CA PHE A 118 -17.67 3.53 0.42
C PHE A 118 -16.40 4.29 0.06
N SER A 119 -15.54 4.49 1.05
CA SER A 119 -14.19 5.01 0.88
C SER A 119 -13.16 3.97 1.34
N THR A 120 -12.00 3.95 0.68
CA THR A 120 -10.86 3.13 1.07
C THR A 120 -9.57 3.91 1.01
N HIS A 121 -8.60 3.47 1.82
CA HIS A 121 -7.21 3.84 1.67
C HIS A 121 -6.32 2.60 1.76
N PHE A 122 -5.20 2.65 1.05
CA PHE A 122 -4.17 1.61 1.09
C PHE A 122 -2.81 2.28 0.97
N LEU A 123 -1.93 2.00 1.92
CA LEU A 123 -0.58 2.54 1.98
C LEU A 123 0.41 1.40 2.14
N LEU A 124 1.46 1.42 1.33
CA LEU A 124 2.68 0.63 1.55
C LEU A 124 3.82 1.63 1.69
N SER A 125 4.52 1.60 2.83
CA SER A 125 5.71 2.43 3.02
C SER A 125 6.85 1.97 2.11
N ASP A 126 7.83 2.85 1.90
CA ASP A 126 9.05 2.53 1.16
C ASP A 126 9.75 1.28 1.75
N PRO A 127 9.99 0.23 0.93
CA PRO A 127 10.66 -1.01 1.34
C PRO A 127 12.19 -0.90 1.43
N ALA A 128 12.82 0.24 1.10
CA ALA A 128 14.28 0.39 1.04
C ALA A 128 15.02 0.02 2.34
N SER A 129 14.35 0.12 3.49
CA SER A 129 14.90 -0.28 4.79
C SER A 129 14.91 -1.80 5.05
N GLY A 130 14.31 -2.60 4.16
CA GLY A 130 14.07 -4.03 4.34
C GLY A 130 12.79 -4.35 5.14
N GLU A 131 12.18 -3.33 5.74
CA GLU A 131 10.85 -3.41 6.36
C GLU A 131 9.86 -2.56 5.57
N MET A 132 8.60 -2.98 5.54
CA MET A 132 7.50 -2.29 4.87
C MET A 132 6.31 -2.24 5.81
N ARG A 133 5.70 -1.08 5.98
CA ARG A 133 4.44 -0.92 6.71
C ARG A 133 3.29 -0.93 5.72
N MET A 134 2.29 -1.76 5.98
CA MET A 134 1.02 -1.74 5.28
C MET A 134 -0.05 -1.14 6.18
N GLN A 135 -0.67 -0.05 5.73
CA GLN A 135 -1.88 0.48 6.34
C GLN A 135 -3.02 0.37 5.35
N SER A 136 -4.17 -0.10 5.80
CA SER A 136 -5.37 -0.13 4.97
C SER A 136 -6.59 0.20 5.79
N GLY A 137 -7.62 0.69 5.12
CA GLY A 137 -8.92 0.82 5.73
C GLY A 137 -10.02 1.05 4.72
N ALA A 138 -11.24 0.77 5.16
CA ALA A 138 -12.46 0.97 4.42
C ALA A 138 -13.52 1.56 5.35
N SER A 139 -14.38 2.43 4.84
CA SER A 139 -15.54 2.92 5.58
C SER A 139 -16.74 3.09 4.66
N GLY A 140 -17.94 2.85 5.16
CA GLY A 140 -19.18 2.98 4.41
C GLY A 140 -20.34 2.22 5.05
N GLY A 141 -21.57 2.66 4.80
CA GLY A 141 -22.78 2.01 5.32
C GLY A 141 -22.81 1.87 6.85
N GLY A 142 -22.24 2.84 7.58
CA GLY A 142 -22.17 2.84 9.04
C GLY A 142 -21.11 1.90 9.65
N ASN A 143 -20.26 1.29 8.82
CA ASN A 143 -19.15 0.46 9.28
C ASN A 143 -17.81 1.08 8.89
N SER A 144 -16.77 0.79 9.66
CA SER A 144 -15.39 1.11 9.33
C SER A 144 -14.48 -0.06 9.69
N GLU A 145 -13.40 -0.22 8.95
CA GLU A 145 -12.34 -1.16 9.27
C GLU A 145 -10.98 -0.58 8.92
N SER A 146 -9.98 -0.86 9.74
CA SER A 146 -8.60 -0.49 9.50
C SER A 146 -7.65 -1.63 9.88
N ALA A 147 -6.49 -1.64 9.26
CA ALA A 147 -5.39 -2.54 9.60
C ALA A 147 -4.06 -1.80 9.48
N ASP A 148 -3.14 -2.15 10.37
CA ASP A 148 -1.78 -1.62 10.39
C ASP A 148 -0.79 -2.75 10.67
N VAL A 149 0.12 -3.00 9.73
CA VAL A 149 0.94 -4.21 9.68
C VAL A 149 2.39 -3.86 9.36
N GLY A 150 3.31 -4.27 10.23
CA GLY A 150 4.74 -4.29 9.92
C GLY A 150 5.09 -5.58 9.17
N LEU A 151 5.64 -5.45 7.97
CA LEU A 151 6.01 -6.53 7.07
C LEU A 151 7.53 -6.58 6.90
N LYS A 152 8.07 -7.78 6.78
CA LYS A 152 9.45 -8.06 6.42
C LYS A 152 9.50 -8.89 5.16
N ARG A 153 10.49 -8.64 4.32
CA ARG A 153 10.72 -9.43 3.11
C ARG A 153 11.08 -10.87 3.52
N VAL A 154 10.55 -11.84 2.79
CA VAL A 154 10.88 -13.26 2.94
C VAL A 154 11.71 -13.65 1.73
N ASN A 155 12.95 -14.05 1.97
CA ASN A 155 13.85 -14.58 0.95
C ASN A 155 13.45 -16.00 0.55
#